data_AF-A0A9W7YQI3-F1
#
_entry.id   AF-A0A9W7YQI3-F1
#
_cell.length_a   1.000
_cell.length_b   1.000
_cell.length_c   1.000
_cell.angle_alpha   90.00
_cell.angle_beta   90.00
_cell.angle_gamma   90.00
#
_symmetry.space_group_name_H-M   'P 1'
#
loop_
_entity.id
_entity.type
_entity.pdbx_description
1 polymer ?
#
loop_
_entity_poly.entity_id
_entity_poly.type
_entity_poly.pdbx_seq_one_letter_code
_entity_poly.pdbx_strand_id
1 'polypeptide(L)'
;MSQATTRFSRAFIARAMNAPARASALQTGTRLRINTINTRPTLASRSIHTSPHLRQSHEPPSLADIVSGGVHATDTALPSAMQIGDLASHGLTTMFPVRMTEYALEFMHVSTGLPWWAAIGAVVVGYRLLILPVNAWSQKHMMNAMQGQPEMNRITAQIKAANVRRDYMSAAKHSQELIAIRKKLNISVVKPMVGTFLQIPFMMVMFAAVRDLATIPAAHMSTGGALWFTNLMAADPYMILPVISALGTMGTFELQSKLNSSVEQSREMKILFRCIAVLGAAVTSGLSSSVLLFWVYNTAFTVLQILVFSAKPFRSVMGIPDVKKVKFARPPPTVLDKLNVKKLVGMKSKNDATPFVLPRKSGNPKN
;
A
#
# COMPACT_ATOMS: atom_id res chain seq x y z
N MET A 1 17.34 -34.04 8.09
CA MET A 1 17.95 -32.68 8.20
C MET A 1 17.35 -31.88 9.37
N SER A 2 17.23 -32.45 10.58
CA SER A 2 16.47 -31.84 11.70
C SER A 2 17.30 -31.60 12.98
N GLN A 3 18.63 -31.72 12.93
CA GLN A 3 19.50 -31.51 14.10
C GLN A 3 20.50 -30.34 13.94
N ALA A 4 20.66 -29.79 12.73
CA ALA A 4 21.60 -28.69 12.46
C ALA A 4 21.03 -27.30 12.82
N THR A 5 19.72 -27.09 12.69
CA THR A 5 19.07 -25.80 12.91
C THR A 5 18.91 -25.45 14.40
N THR A 6 18.81 -26.44 15.28
CA THR A 6 18.61 -26.20 16.73
C THR A 6 19.89 -25.78 17.45
N ARG A 7 21.08 -26.10 16.91
CA ARG A 7 22.36 -25.72 17.53
C ARG A 7 22.75 -24.27 17.25
N PHE A 8 22.32 -23.69 16.13
CA PHE A 8 22.60 -22.29 15.79
C PHE A 8 21.83 -21.29 16.67
N SER A 9 20.58 -21.59 17.04
CA SER A 9 19.76 -20.69 17.85
C SER A 9 20.21 -20.60 19.32
N ARG A 10 20.85 -21.64 19.88
CA ARG A 10 21.38 -21.59 21.25
C ARG A 10 22.69 -20.81 21.35
N ALA A 11 23.55 -20.90 20.33
CA ALA A 11 24.84 -20.19 20.31
C ALA A 11 24.68 -18.66 20.17
N PHE A 12 23.63 -18.20 19.46
CA PHE A 12 23.36 -16.77 19.30
C PHE A 12 22.78 -16.14 20.58
N ILE A 13 21.93 -16.85 21.30
CA ILE A 13 21.34 -16.35 22.56
C ILE A 13 22.38 -16.31 23.69
N ALA A 14 23.29 -17.30 23.77
CA ALA A 14 24.37 -17.30 24.76
C ALA A 14 25.37 -16.14 24.57
N ARG A 15 25.57 -15.66 23.33
CA ARG A 15 26.49 -14.56 23.00
C ARG A 15 25.88 -13.17 23.23
N ALA A 16 24.55 -13.06 23.27
CA ALA A 16 23.85 -11.82 23.63
C ALA A 16 23.80 -11.57 25.15
N MET A 17 24.01 -12.60 25.97
CA MET A 17 23.90 -12.51 27.43
C MET A 17 25.22 -12.23 28.16
N ASN A 18 26.36 -12.11 27.45
CA ASN A 18 27.67 -12.02 28.10
C ASN A 18 28.60 -10.91 27.58
N ALA A 19 28.04 -9.78 27.12
CA ALA A 19 28.85 -8.61 26.77
C ALA A 19 29.06 -7.69 28.00
N PRO A 20 30.31 -7.34 28.37
CA PRO A 20 30.59 -6.52 29.53
C PRO A 20 30.23 -5.05 29.30
N ALA A 21 29.63 -4.45 30.32
CA ALA A 21 29.21 -3.05 30.37
C ALA A 21 30.42 -2.10 30.29
N ARG A 22 30.36 -1.14 29.36
CA ARG A 22 31.16 0.09 29.42
C ARG A 22 30.25 1.26 29.76
N ALA A 23 30.47 1.78 30.97
CA ALA A 23 29.82 2.94 31.52
C ALA A 23 30.33 4.23 30.86
N SER A 24 29.42 5.18 30.64
CA SER A 24 29.74 6.60 30.56
C SER A 24 28.58 7.36 31.19
N ALA A 25 28.93 8.18 32.18
CA ALA A 25 28.05 8.77 33.17
C ALA A 25 27.19 9.92 32.60
N LEU A 26 25.93 10.00 33.03
CA LEU A 26 25.06 11.15 32.89
C LEU A 26 24.38 11.42 34.24
N GLN A 27 24.74 12.55 34.83
CA GLN A 27 24.09 13.27 35.93
C GLN A 27 24.20 14.74 35.50
N THR A 28 23.23 15.65 35.59
CA THR A 28 22.06 15.79 36.47
C THR A 28 21.09 16.79 35.81
N GLY A 29 19.84 16.79 36.26
CA GLY A 29 18.68 17.37 35.58
C GLY A 29 18.62 18.88 35.39
N THR A 30 17.64 19.29 34.58
CA THR A 30 17.13 20.66 34.55
C THR A 30 15.62 20.61 34.33
N ARG A 31 14.89 21.20 35.29
CA ARG A 31 13.43 21.30 35.33
C ARG A 31 12.91 22.34 34.32
N LEU A 32 11.74 22.03 33.77
CA LEU A 32 10.89 22.92 32.96
C LEU A 32 10.50 24.18 33.76
N ARG A 33 10.60 25.36 33.12
CA ARG A 33 9.97 26.59 33.60
C ARG A 33 9.23 27.28 32.45
N ILE A 34 7.91 27.29 32.57
CA ILE A 34 6.97 28.12 31.81
C ILE A 34 7.09 29.55 32.34
N ASN A 35 7.20 30.56 31.48
CA ASN A 35 7.06 31.95 31.90
C ASN A 35 5.97 32.67 31.10
N THR A 36 4.98 33.09 31.89
CA THR A 36 3.83 33.95 31.62
C THR A 36 4.25 35.38 31.23
N ILE A 37 3.51 35.97 30.28
CA ILE A 37 3.58 37.38 29.89
C ILE A 37 2.91 38.23 30.97
N ASN A 38 3.58 39.28 31.46
CA ASN A 38 2.93 40.33 32.24
C ASN A 38 3.41 41.73 31.82
N THR A 39 2.44 42.65 31.82
CA THR A 39 2.42 43.98 31.19
C THR A 39 2.96 45.12 32.06
N ARG A 40 3.36 46.22 31.38
CA ARG A 40 3.19 47.67 31.70
C ARG A 40 4.33 48.45 32.39
N PRO A 41 4.38 49.81 32.29
CA PRO A 41 5.42 50.56 31.55
C PRO A 41 6.16 51.63 32.39
N THR A 42 7.23 52.24 31.86
CA THR A 42 7.85 53.45 32.44
C THR A 42 8.34 54.46 31.38
N LEU A 43 8.00 55.73 31.62
CA LEU A 43 8.39 56.96 30.92
C LEU A 43 9.72 57.54 31.47
N ALA A 44 10.26 58.54 30.75
CA ALA A 44 11.36 59.49 31.07
C ALA A 44 12.75 59.08 30.50
N SER A 45 13.61 59.94 29.93
CA SER A 45 13.59 61.38 29.66
C SER A 45 14.67 61.74 28.63
N ARG A 46 14.45 62.89 28.00
CA ARG A 46 15.20 63.66 26.99
C ARG A 46 16.71 63.86 27.25
N SER A 47 17.53 63.76 26.20
CA SER A 47 18.68 64.66 25.98
C SER A 47 18.95 64.88 24.49
N ILE A 48 19.23 66.13 24.16
CA ILE A 48 19.41 66.71 22.83
C ILE A 48 20.91 66.67 22.52
N HIS A 49 21.31 66.18 21.34
CA HIS A 49 22.60 66.54 20.76
C HIS A 49 22.48 66.74 19.25
N THR A 50 22.97 67.89 18.82
CA THR A 50 23.00 68.49 17.48
C THR A 50 24.03 67.84 16.54
N SER A 51 23.59 67.56 15.29
CA SER A 51 24.20 67.70 13.93
C SER A 51 25.70 67.38 13.65
N PRO A 52 26.12 67.00 12.41
CA PRO A 52 25.54 67.42 11.13
C PRO A 52 25.37 66.38 10.00
N HIS A 53 24.58 66.81 9.01
CA HIS A 53 24.26 66.20 7.72
C HIS A 53 25.48 65.88 6.83
N LEU A 54 25.44 64.70 6.19
CA LEU A 54 26.00 64.49 4.85
C LEU A 54 24.86 64.05 3.92
N ARG A 55 24.60 64.90 2.93
CA ARG A 55 23.62 64.77 1.86
C ARG A 55 24.32 64.09 0.69
N GLN A 56 24.02 62.82 0.39
CA GLN A 56 24.47 62.20 -0.86
C GLN A 56 23.55 62.66 -2.01
N SER A 57 24.15 63.37 -2.95
CA SER A 57 23.55 63.77 -4.23
C SER A 57 23.58 62.58 -5.20
N HIS A 58 22.41 62.23 -5.75
CA HIS A 58 22.31 61.32 -6.90
C HIS A 58 22.59 62.09 -8.19
N GLU A 59 23.60 61.65 -8.94
CA GLU A 59 23.86 62.05 -10.32
C GLU A 59 23.44 60.89 -11.26
N PRO A 60 22.81 61.15 -12.41
CA PRO A 60 22.41 60.09 -13.33
C PRO A 60 23.64 59.48 -14.04
N PRO A 61 23.64 58.16 -14.32
CA PRO A 61 24.80 57.48 -14.88
C PRO A 61 25.12 57.98 -16.30
N SER A 62 26.42 58.11 -16.58
CA SER A 62 26.92 58.62 -17.86
C SER A 62 26.82 57.57 -18.96
N LEU A 63 26.70 58.03 -20.21
CA LEU A 63 26.65 57.19 -21.42
C LEU A 63 27.88 56.29 -21.62
N ALA A 64 28.97 56.50 -20.87
CA ALA A 64 30.17 55.65 -20.91
C ALA A 64 29.99 54.33 -20.14
N ASP A 65 29.11 54.28 -19.12
CA ASP A 65 28.83 53.07 -18.34
C ASP A 65 27.93 52.09 -19.11
N ILE A 66 27.19 52.59 -20.11
CA ILE A 66 26.31 51.78 -20.96
C ILE A 66 27.13 51.01 -22.02
N VAL A 67 28.33 51.47 -22.36
CA VAL A 67 29.15 50.89 -23.44
C VAL A 67 30.24 49.92 -22.93
N SER A 68 30.55 49.91 -21.64
CA SER A 68 31.42 48.88 -21.02
C SER A 68 30.65 47.71 -20.39
N GLY A 69 29.31 47.73 -20.44
CA GLY A 69 28.43 46.61 -20.10
C GLY A 69 28.42 45.53 -21.18
N GLY A 70 29.59 45.01 -21.53
CA GLY A 70 29.73 43.87 -22.44
C GLY A 70 29.02 42.67 -21.84
N VAL A 71 27.87 42.32 -22.43
CA VAL A 71 27.23 41.00 -22.46
C VAL A 71 27.58 40.12 -21.25
N HIS A 72 27.09 40.50 -20.06
CA HIS A 72 26.56 39.46 -19.20
C HIS A 72 25.31 38.98 -19.90
N ALA A 73 25.50 38.04 -20.84
CA ALA A 73 24.49 37.06 -21.11
C ALA A 73 24.04 36.59 -19.74
N THR A 74 22.85 37.00 -19.34
CA THR A 74 22.09 36.15 -18.45
C THR A 74 21.95 34.90 -19.28
N ASP A 75 22.88 33.96 -19.11
CA ASP A 75 22.58 32.57 -19.35
C ASP A 75 21.30 32.37 -18.55
N THR A 76 20.15 32.52 -19.21
CA THR A 76 19.01 31.67 -18.96
C THR A 76 19.58 30.28 -19.17
N ALA A 77 20.24 29.77 -18.12
CA ALA A 77 20.63 28.40 -18.01
C ALA A 77 19.33 27.65 -18.30
N LEU A 78 19.26 27.06 -19.49
CA LEU A 78 18.33 25.96 -19.75
C LEU A 78 18.40 25.11 -18.49
N PRO A 79 17.27 24.82 -17.80
CA PRO A 79 17.31 24.08 -16.54
C PRO A 79 18.22 22.89 -16.75
N SER A 80 19.35 22.88 -16.04
CA SER A 80 20.46 21.97 -16.33
C SER A 80 19.88 20.57 -16.42
N ALA A 81 20.07 19.91 -17.57
CA ALA A 81 19.53 18.57 -17.78
C ALA A 81 20.05 17.68 -16.64
N MET A 82 19.12 17.09 -15.90
CA MET A 82 19.43 16.29 -14.72
C MET A 82 20.39 15.16 -15.09
N GLN A 83 21.43 14.97 -14.29
CA GLN A 83 22.40 13.91 -14.46
C GLN A 83 22.15 12.79 -13.45
N ILE A 84 22.63 11.59 -13.79
CA ILE A 84 22.51 10.43 -12.91
C ILE A 84 23.34 10.66 -11.65
N GLY A 85 22.70 10.64 -10.48
CA GLY A 85 23.35 10.85 -9.19
C GLY A 85 23.07 12.23 -8.57
N ASP A 86 22.39 13.13 -9.29
CA ASP A 86 21.97 14.43 -8.77
C ASP A 86 21.04 14.24 -7.57
N LEU A 87 20.11 13.28 -7.63
CA LEU A 87 19.23 12.97 -6.51
C LEU A 87 20.02 12.51 -5.26
N ALA A 88 21.02 11.65 -5.44
CA ALA A 88 21.86 11.21 -4.33
C ALA A 88 22.65 12.36 -3.69
N SER A 89 23.06 13.36 -4.49
CA SER A 89 23.76 14.55 -4.02
C SER A 89 22.88 15.50 -3.19
N HIS A 90 21.57 15.50 -3.44
CA HIS A 90 20.58 16.30 -2.70
C HIS A 90 20.14 15.68 -1.36
N GLY A 91 20.77 14.59 -0.93
CA GLY A 91 20.56 14.01 0.40
C GLY A 91 19.28 13.17 0.53
N LEU A 92 18.78 12.59 -0.57
CA LEU A 92 17.74 11.56 -0.47
C LEU A 92 18.20 10.36 0.37
N THR A 93 17.24 9.54 0.78
CA THR A 93 17.39 8.60 1.89
C THR A 93 18.61 7.68 1.76
N THR A 94 19.26 7.39 2.89
CA THR A 94 20.34 6.40 2.94
C THR A 94 19.84 4.96 2.99
N MET A 95 18.52 4.76 3.11
CA MET A 95 17.92 3.44 3.14
C MET A 95 18.07 2.75 1.78
N PHE A 96 18.85 1.67 1.75
CA PHE A 96 19.30 1.03 0.52
C PHE A 96 18.18 0.72 -0.51
N PRO A 97 17.04 0.10 -0.15
CA PRO A 97 15.96 -0.17 -1.13
C PRO A 97 15.29 1.09 -1.70
N VAL A 98 15.12 2.12 -0.86
CA VAL A 98 14.49 3.39 -1.27
C VAL A 98 15.42 4.10 -2.24
N ARG A 99 16.71 4.22 -1.88
CA ARG A 99 17.75 4.79 -2.74
C ARG A 99 17.89 4.09 -4.09
N MET A 100 17.79 2.74 -4.13
CA MET A 100 17.80 2.01 -5.40
C MET A 100 16.61 2.38 -6.29
N THR A 101 15.45 2.64 -5.68
CA THR A 101 14.23 2.99 -6.42
C THR A 101 14.30 4.43 -6.92
N GLU A 102 14.82 5.36 -6.12
CA GLU A 102 15.11 6.74 -6.53
C GLU A 102 16.10 6.76 -7.70
N TYR A 103 17.19 6.00 -7.61
CA TYR A 103 18.16 5.84 -8.69
C TYR A 103 17.52 5.23 -9.94
N ALA A 104 16.63 4.23 -9.81
CA ALA A 104 15.93 3.66 -10.95
C ALA A 104 14.99 4.68 -11.62
N LEU A 105 14.32 5.53 -10.84
CA LEU A 105 13.46 6.60 -11.34
C LEU A 105 14.26 7.67 -12.08
N GLU A 106 15.37 8.11 -11.49
CA GLU A 106 16.34 9.05 -12.10
C GLU A 106 16.95 8.46 -13.37
N PHE A 107 17.45 7.23 -13.32
CA PHE A 107 18.00 6.53 -14.47
C PHE A 107 16.97 6.44 -15.61
N MET A 108 15.73 6.07 -15.31
CA MET A 108 14.67 6.03 -16.32
C MET A 108 14.40 7.41 -16.90
N HIS A 109 14.28 8.44 -16.07
CA HIS A 109 14.04 9.82 -16.52
C HIS A 109 15.18 10.33 -17.42
N VAL A 110 16.43 10.21 -16.97
CA VAL A 110 17.62 10.76 -17.64
C VAL A 110 18.01 9.96 -18.87
N SER A 111 18.04 8.62 -18.80
CA SER A 111 18.51 7.79 -19.93
C SER A 111 17.52 7.74 -21.09
N THR A 112 16.21 7.82 -20.81
CA THR A 112 15.17 7.73 -21.85
C THR A 112 14.59 9.09 -22.24
N GLY A 113 14.89 10.15 -21.48
CA GLY A 113 14.28 11.47 -21.64
C GLY A 113 12.78 11.49 -21.34
N LEU A 114 12.23 10.45 -20.70
CA LEU A 114 10.81 10.37 -20.39
C LEU A 114 10.43 11.42 -19.33
N PRO A 115 9.28 12.09 -19.45
CA PRO A 115 8.78 12.93 -18.38
C PRO A 115 8.53 12.12 -17.10
N TRP A 116 8.60 12.78 -15.94
CA TRP A 116 8.51 12.11 -14.63
C TRP A 116 7.29 11.21 -14.45
N TRP A 117 6.13 11.64 -14.95
CA TRP A 117 4.91 10.82 -14.89
C TRP A 117 5.10 9.46 -15.59
N ALA A 118 5.79 9.43 -16.73
CA ALA A 118 6.05 8.23 -17.51
C ALA A 118 7.20 7.40 -16.90
N ALA A 119 8.25 8.06 -16.36
CA ALA A 119 9.34 7.38 -15.66
C ALA A 119 8.83 6.59 -14.44
N ILE A 120 7.93 7.19 -13.65
CA ILE A 120 7.25 6.51 -12.52
C ILE A 120 6.51 5.27 -13.03
N GLY A 121 5.69 5.42 -14.07
CA GLY A 121 4.95 4.30 -14.67
C GLY A 121 5.87 3.18 -15.16
N ALA A 122 6.98 3.53 -15.83
CA ALA A 122 7.94 2.58 -16.35
C ALA A 122 8.63 1.77 -15.24
N VAL A 123 9.06 2.42 -14.16
CA VAL A 123 9.66 1.73 -13.00
C VAL A 123 8.64 0.81 -12.32
N VAL A 124 7.39 1.26 -12.15
CA VAL A 124 6.31 0.39 -11.62
C VAL A 124 6.14 -0.85 -12.50
N VAL A 125 5.99 -0.67 -13.81
CA VAL A 125 5.79 -1.78 -14.75
C VAL A 125 7.01 -2.71 -14.76
N GLY A 126 8.23 -2.16 -14.80
CA GLY A 126 9.48 -2.94 -14.78
C GLY A 126 9.57 -3.82 -13.52
N TYR A 127 9.34 -3.25 -12.34
CA TYR A 127 9.30 -4.03 -11.10
C TYR A 127 8.21 -5.10 -11.14
N ARG A 128 7.02 -4.74 -11.62
CA ARG A 128 5.88 -5.66 -11.70
C ARG A 128 6.15 -6.83 -12.64
N LEU A 129 6.85 -6.62 -13.75
CA LEU A 129 7.30 -7.67 -14.66
C LEU A 129 8.35 -8.57 -14.01
N LEU A 130 9.29 -8.01 -13.24
CA LEU A 130 10.31 -8.77 -12.52
C LEU A 130 9.70 -9.75 -11.50
N ILE A 131 8.67 -9.33 -10.75
CA ILE A 131 8.01 -10.17 -9.76
C ILE A 131 6.89 -11.05 -10.34
N LEU A 132 6.48 -10.80 -11.60
CA LEU A 132 5.38 -11.49 -12.25
C LEU A 132 5.47 -13.02 -12.20
N PRO A 133 6.62 -13.69 -12.46
CA PRO A 133 6.70 -15.15 -12.37
C PRO A 133 6.46 -15.67 -10.95
N VAL A 134 6.96 -14.97 -9.94
CA VAL A 134 6.72 -15.32 -8.52
C VAL A 134 5.24 -15.15 -8.18
N ASN A 135 4.62 -14.07 -8.65
CA ASN A 135 3.20 -13.84 -8.48
C ASN A 135 2.35 -14.90 -9.18
N ALA A 136 2.72 -15.31 -10.41
CA ALA A 136 2.04 -16.37 -11.14
C ALA A 136 2.13 -17.72 -10.40
N TRP A 137 3.30 -18.04 -9.85
CA TRP A 137 3.49 -19.21 -9.01
C TRP A 137 2.65 -19.16 -7.72
N SER A 138 2.66 -18.02 -7.02
CA SER A 138 1.87 -17.80 -5.79
C SER A 138 0.37 -17.93 -6.08
N GLN A 139 -0.08 -17.37 -7.20
CA GLN A 139 -1.46 -17.43 -7.66
C GLN A 139 -1.88 -18.87 -7.98
N LYS A 140 -1.06 -19.65 -8.67
CA LYS A 140 -1.34 -21.08 -8.91
C LYS A 140 -1.61 -21.84 -7.60
N HIS A 141 -0.79 -21.63 -6.57
CA HIS A 141 -1.01 -22.25 -5.26
C HIS A 141 -2.26 -21.73 -4.56
N MET A 142 -2.57 -20.44 -4.72
CA MET A 142 -3.81 -19.87 -4.20
C MET A 142 -5.04 -20.53 -4.83
N MET A 143 -5.04 -20.74 -6.16
CA MET A 143 -6.16 -21.38 -6.87
C MET A 143 -6.33 -22.86 -6.48
N ASN A 144 -5.22 -23.57 -6.21
CA ASN A 144 -5.26 -24.92 -5.66
C ASN A 144 -5.86 -24.94 -4.25
N ALA A 145 -5.50 -23.98 -3.39
CA ALA A 145 -6.08 -23.84 -2.06
C ALA A 145 -7.59 -23.55 -2.12
N MET A 146 -8.04 -22.74 -3.08
CA MET A 146 -9.45 -22.35 -3.23
C MET A 146 -10.39 -23.52 -3.57
N GLN A 147 -9.88 -24.59 -4.19
CA GLN A 147 -10.67 -25.81 -4.45
C GLN A 147 -11.01 -26.58 -3.18
N GLY A 148 -10.11 -26.61 -2.19
CA GLY A 148 -10.34 -27.24 -0.88
C GLY A 148 -11.12 -26.36 0.09
N GLN A 149 -11.25 -25.07 -0.20
CA GLN A 149 -11.92 -24.10 0.66
C GLN A 149 -13.34 -24.50 1.10
N PRO A 150 -14.19 -25.13 0.25
CA PRO A 150 -15.52 -25.53 0.68
C PRO A 150 -15.54 -26.61 1.75
N GLU A 151 -14.68 -27.62 1.63
CA GLU A 151 -14.56 -28.68 2.63
C GLU A 151 -13.96 -28.13 3.93
N MET A 152 -12.95 -27.27 3.81
CA MET A 152 -12.35 -26.57 4.95
C MET A 152 -13.37 -25.67 5.68
N ASN A 153 -14.24 -24.97 4.93
CA ASN A 153 -15.29 -24.13 5.49
C ASN A 153 -16.35 -24.94 6.25
N ARG A 154 -16.72 -26.12 5.75
CA ARG A 154 -17.65 -27.03 6.44
C ARG A 154 -17.12 -27.42 7.83
N ILE A 155 -15.85 -27.81 7.91
CA ILE A 155 -15.23 -28.24 9.17
C ILE A 155 -15.02 -27.04 10.09
N THR A 156 -14.62 -25.89 9.54
CA THR A 156 -14.51 -24.65 10.31
C THR A 156 -15.85 -24.24 10.93
N ALA A 157 -16.97 -24.45 10.24
CA ALA A 157 -18.30 -24.22 10.79
C ALA A 157 -18.63 -25.20 11.94
N GLN A 158 -18.22 -26.48 11.83
CA GLN A 158 -18.38 -27.47 12.90
C GLN A 158 -17.55 -27.13 14.14
N ILE A 159 -16.30 -26.65 13.97
CA ILE A 159 -15.46 -26.15 15.06
C ILE A 159 -16.14 -24.96 15.76
N LYS A 160 -16.64 -23.99 14.99
CA LYS A 160 -17.37 -22.84 15.56
C LYS A 160 -18.61 -23.28 16.34
N ALA A 161 -19.40 -24.21 15.79
CA ALA A 161 -20.58 -24.74 16.46
C ALA A 161 -20.26 -25.54 17.74
N ALA A 162 -19.13 -26.27 17.77
CA ALA A 162 -18.66 -26.97 18.97
C ALA A 162 -18.19 -25.98 20.05
N ASN A 163 -17.46 -24.92 19.67
CA ASN A 163 -17.02 -23.87 20.59
C ASN A 163 -18.19 -23.10 21.22
N VAL A 164 -19.23 -22.78 20.44
CA VAL A 164 -20.46 -22.16 20.96
C VAL A 164 -21.14 -23.07 22.00
N ARG A 165 -21.09 -24.38 21.79
CA ARG A 165 -21.61 -25.39 22.72
C ARG A 165 -20.64 -25.71 23.88
N ARG A 166 -19.49 -25.04 23.96
CA ARG A 166 -18.40 -25.30 24.92
C ARG A 166 -17.90 -26.75 24.91
N ASP A 167 -18.04 -27.44 23.78
CA ASP A 167 -17.54 -28.79 23.59
C ASP A 167 -16.13 -28.74 22.98
N TYR A 168 -15.14 -28.57 23.85
CA TYR A 168 -13.73 -28.45 23.45
C TYR A 168 -13.17 -29.75 22.87
N MET A 169 -13.70 -30.92 23.26
CA MET A 169 -13.25 -32.21 22.75
C MET A 169 -13.66 -32.41 21.29
N SER A 170 -14.92 -32.12 20.95
CA SER A 170 -15.36 -32.16 19.55
C SER A 170 -14.67 -31.08 18.70
N ALA A 171 -14.43 -29.89 19.26
CA ALA A 171 -13.69 -28.83 18.57
C ALA A 171 -12.24 -29.28 18.25
N ALA A 172 -11.57 -29.95 19.20
CA ALA A 172 -10.22 -30.48 18.99
C ALA A 172 -10.20 -31.57 17.89
N LYS A 173 -11.18 -32.48 17.89
CA LYS A 173 -11.30 -33.53 16.85
C LYS A 173 -11.51 -32.93 15.45
N HIS A 174 -12.40 -31.95 15.32
CA HIS A 174 -12.62 -31.26 14.05
C HIS A 174 -11.40 -30.42 13.62
N SER A 175 -10.64 -29.87 14.57
CA SER A 175 -9.37 -29.19 14.27
C SER A 175 -8.34 -30.16 13.68
N GLN A 176 -8.23 -31.38 14.23
CA GLN A 176 -7.37 -32.43 13.67
C GLN A 176 -7.85 -32.89 12.28
N GLU A 177 -9.16 -33.05 12.07
CA GLU A 177 -9.77 -33.34 10.76
C GLU A 177 -9.39 -32.27 9.72
N LEU A 178 -9.44 -30.99 10.10
CA LEU A 178 -9.05 -29.88 9.24
C LEU A 178 -7.56 -29.94 8.83
N ILE A 179 -6.68 -30.27 9.77
CA ILE A 179 -5.24 -30.44 9.50
C ILE A 179 -5.00 -31.63 8.57
N ALA A 180 -5.69 -32.75 8.81
CA ALA A 180 -5.58 -33.96 8.00
C ALA A 180 -6.02 -33.71 6.55
N ILE A 181 -7.15 -33.03 6.35
CA ILE A 181 -7.65 -32.67 5.02
C ILE A 181 -6.72 -31.69 4.31
N ARG A 182 -6.18 -30.68 5.01
CA ARG A 182 -5.19 -29.77 4.42
C ARG A 182 -3.95 -30.53 3.91
N LYS A 183 -3.46 -31.51 4.68
CA LYS A 183 -2.35 -32.38 4.28
C LYS A 183 -2.72 -33.27 3.09
N LYS A 184 -3.91 -33.88 3.11
CA LYS A 184 -4.43 -34.73 2.02
C LYS A 184 -4.57 -33.96 0.71
N LEU A 185 -5.03 -32.71 0.76
CA LEU A 185 -5.19 -31.83 -0.40
C LEU A 185 -3.88 -31.11 -0.81
N ASN A 186 -2.77 -31.36 -0.11
CA ASN A 186 -1.46 -30.71 -0.32
C ASN A 186 -1.53 -29.16 -0.32
N ILE A 187 -2.47 -28.59 0.45
CA ILE A 187 -2.68 -27.13 0.47
C ILE A 187 -1.62 -26.50 1.38
N SER A 188 -0.69 -25.76 0.77
CA SER A 188 0.27 -24.95 1.52
C SER A 188 -0.36 -23.62 1.95
N VAL A 189 -0.12 -23.22 3.19
CA VAL A 189 -0.51 -21.89 3.71
C VAL A 189 0.49 -20.82 3.28
N VAL A 190 1.77 -21.18 3.18
CA VAL A 190 2.85 -20.22 2.91
C VAL A 190 2.92 -19.83 1.43
N LYS A 191 2.79 -20.81 0.52
CA LYS A 191 2.97 -20.57 -0.92
C LYS A 191 2.04 -19.49 -1.48
N PRO A 192 0.72 -19.44 -1.14
CA PRO A 192 -0.15 -18.35 -1.57
C PRO A 192 0.19 -16.98 -0.98
N MET A 193 0.86 -16.93 0.18
CA MET A 193 1.19 -15.68 0.87
C MET A 193 2.46 -15.02 0.32
N VAL A 194 3.34 -15.77 -0.37
CA VAL A 194 4.61 -15.25 -0.88
C VAL A 194 4.40 -14.03 -1.79
N GLY A 195 3.39 -14.07 -2.68
CA GLY A 195 3.09 -12.93 -3.56
C GLY A 195 2.74 -11.66 -2.76
N THR A 196 1.91 -11.78 -1.73
CA THR A 196 1.53 -10.65 -0.87
C THR A 196 2.72 -10.13 -0.07
N PHE A 197 3.55 -11.02 0.47
CA PHE A 197 4.75 -10.65 1.22
C PHE A 197 5.78 -9.92 0.38
N LEU A 198 5.85 -10.19 -0.93
CA LEU A 198 6.75 -9.47 -1.84
C LEU A 198 6.18 -8.10 -2.23
N GLN A 199 4.85 -7.98 -2.30
CA GLN A 199 4.17 -6.77 -2.74
C GLN A 199 4.14 -5.65 -1.69
N ILE A 200 4.02 -5.99 -0.39
CA ILE A 200 3.98 -4.98 0.69
C ILE A 200 5.28 -4.17 0.77
N PRO A 201 6.48 -4.79 0.85
CA PRO A 201 7.74 -4.04 0.89
C PRO A 201 7.94 -3.16 -0.34
N PHE A 202 7.60 -3.66 -1.53
CA PHE A 202 7.65 -2.85 -2.76
C PHE A 202 6.80 -1.59 -2.65
N MET A 203 5.55 -1.74 -2.21
CA MET A 203 4.65 -0.61 -2.06
C MET A 203 5.22 0.44 -1.09
N MET A 204 5.79 -0.01 0.05
CA MET A 204 6.39 0.88 1.03
C MET A 204 7.62 1.61 0.49
N VAL A 205 8.50 0.88 -0.22
CA VAL A 205 9.73 1.43 -0.79
C VAL A 205 9.42 2.42 -1.92
N MET A 206 8.52 2.07 -2.83
CA MET A 206 8.10 2.93 -3.94
C MET A 206 7.37 4.17 -3.44
N PHE A 207 6.50 4.02 -2.43
CA PHE A 207 5.83 5.15 -1.78
C PHE A 207 6.83 6.11 -1.15
N ALA A 208 7.82 5.60 -0.41
CA ALA A 208 8.87 6.42 0.20
C ALA A 208 9.67 7.17 -0.87
N ALA A 209 10.18 6.46 -1.88
CA ALA A 209 10.98 7.04 -2.96
C ALA A 209 10.22 8.14 -3.70
N VAL A 210 8.99 7.87 -4.16
CA VAL A 210 8.19 8.85 -4.92
C VAL A 210 7.78 10.06 -4.06
N ARG A 211 7.53 9.84 -2.77
CA ARG A 211 7.23 10.93 -1.82
C ARG A 211 8.47 11.79 -1.58
N ASP A 212 9.64 11.17 -1.42
CA ASP A 212 10.89 11.90 -1.16
C ASP A 212 11.30 12.71 -2.40
N LEU A 213 11.17 12.15 -3.60
CA LEU A 213 11.30 12.87 -4.87
C LEU A 213 10.37 14.09 -4.96
N ALA A 214 9.12 13.95 -4.48
CA ALA A 214 8.15 15.04 -4.49
C ALA A 214 8.46 16.17 -3.50
N THR A 215 9.40 16.00 -2.57
CA THR A 215 9.80 17.07 -1.63
C THR A 215 10.96 17.92 -2.12
N ILE A 216 11.69 17.47 -3.16
CA ILE A 216 12.94 18.08 -3.57
C ILE A 216 12.74 18.88 -4.87
N PRO A 217 12.97 20.22 -4.85
CA PRO A 217 12.82 21.06 -6.04
C PRO A 217 13.76 20.68 -7.19
N ALA A 218 14.94 20.16 -6.88
CA ALA A 218 15.94 19.73 -7.86
C ALA A 218 15.47 18.57 -8.76
N ALA A 219 14.44 17.84 -8.33
CA ALA A 219 13.84 16.80 -9.16
C ALA A 219 13.06 17.40 -10.36
N HIS A 220 12.86 18.71 -10.47
CA HIS A 220 12.10 19.36 -11.56
C HIS A 220 10.70 18.74 -11.79
N MET A 221 10.11 18.15 -10.75
CA MET A 221 8.82 17.46 -10.82
C MET A 221 7.62 18.42 -10.87
N SER A 222 7.85 19.71 -10.62
CA SER A 222 6.83 20.75 -10.67
C SER A 222 6.26 21.00 -12.06
N THR A 223 7.02 20.67 -13.12
CA THR A 223 6.59 20.76 -14.53
C THR A 223 6.59 19.40 -15.24
N GLY A 224 7.00 18.33 -14.55
CA GLY A 224 7.15 16.99 -15.13
C GLY A 224 5.87 16.17 -15.24
N GLY A 225 4.71 16.75 -14.89
CA GLY A 225 3.40 16.11 -14.94
C GLY A 225 2.75 16.13 -16.33
N ALA A 226 1.49 15.72 -16.40
CA ALA A 226 0.73 15.69 -17.65
C ALA A 226 -0.73 16.12 -17.43
N LEU A 227 -1.41 16.45 -18.53
CA LEU A 227 -2.84 16.75 -18.54
C LEU A 227 -3.21 17.83 -17.51
N TRP A 228 -4.01 17.48 -16.50
CA TRP A 228 -4.46 18.40 -15.44
C TRP A 228 -3.57 18.39 -14.18
N PHE A 229 -2.58 17.48 -14.10
CA PHE A 229 -1.68 17.32 -12.95
C PHE A 229 -0.24 17.70 -13.32
N THR A 230 -0.03 18.92 -13.83
CA THR A 230 1.28 19.41 -14.29
C THR A 230 2.34 19.41 -13.19
N ASN A 231 1.94 19.74 -11.96
CA ASN A 231 2.80 19.70 -10.79
C ASN A 231 2.65 18.37 -10.04
N LEU A 232 3.66 17.51 -10.14
CA LEU A 232 3.68 16.22 -9.48
C LEU A 232 4.00 16.30 -7.98
N MET A 233 4.53 17.43 -7.51
CA MET A 233 4.89 17.68 -6.10
C MET A 233 3.67 18.13 -5.28
N ALA A 234 2.72 18.82 -5.90
CA ALA A 234 1.50 19.28 -5.27
C ALA A 234 0.40 18.20 -5.28
N ALA A 235 -0.58 18.34 -4.37
CA ALA A 235 -1.80 17.54 -4.40
C ALA A 235 -2.61 17.82 -5.68
N ASP A 236 -3.41 16.85 -6.11
CA ASP A 236 -4.21 16.99 -7.34
C ASP A 236 -5.29 18.08 -7.15
N PRO A 237 -5.24 19.18 -7.92
CA PRO A 237 -6.18 20.29 -7.76
C PRO A 237 -7.64 19.91 -8.08
N TYR A 238 -7.87 18.87 -8.91
CA TYR A 238 -9.20 18.52 -9.40
C TYR A 238 -9.78 17.25 -8.75
N MET A 239 -9.06 16.64 -7.80
CA MET A 239 -9.49 15.41 -7.14
C MET A 239 -9.71 14.21 -8.07
N ILE A 240 -9.21 14.25 -9.30
CA ILE A 240 -9.41 13.21 -10.32
C ILE A 240 -8.54 11.98 -10.01
N LEU A 241 -7.25 12.17 -9.69
CA LEU A 241 -6.29 11.10 -9.39
C LEU A 241 -6.72 10.28 -8.16
N PRO A 242 -7.16 10.87 -7.03
CA PRO A 242 -7.67 10.09 -5.90
C PRO A 242 -8.93 9.31 -6.22
N VAL A 243 -9.84 9.87 -7.03
CA VAL A 243 -11.05 9.17 -7.47
C VAL A 243 -10.70 7.99 -8.37
N ILE A 244 -9.82 8.16 -9.36
CA ILE A 244 -9.35 7.07 -10.22
C ILE A 244 -8.67 5.98 -9.40
N SER A 245 -7.83 6.37 -8.44
CA SER A 245 -7.15 5.46 -7.51
C SER A 245 -8.14 4.64 -6.66
N ALA A 246 -9.19 5.28 -6.11
CA ALA A 246 -10.27 4.60 -5.38
C ALA A 246 -11.01 3.61 -6.28
N LEU A 247 -11.41 4.05 -7.48
CA LEU A 247 -12.12 3.21 -8.44
C LEU A 247 -11.26 2.01 -8.88
N GLY A 248 -9.97 2.22 -9.15
CA GLY A 248 -9.02 1.16 -9.49
C GLY A 248 -8.83 0.15 -8.36
N THR A 249 -8.72 0.63 -7.12
CA THR A 249 -8.63 -0.22 -5.92
C THR A 249 -9.91 -1.02 -5.69
N MET A 250 -11.07 -0.37 -5.80
CA MET A 250 -12.37 -1.01 -5.70
C MET A 250 -12.57 -2.06 -6.80
N GLY A 251 -12.23 -1.71 -8.04
CA GLY A 251 -12.27 -2.61 -9.20
C GLY A 251 -11.37 -3.83 -9.02
N THR A 252 -10.17 -3.63 -8.47
CA THR A 252 -9.24 -4.73 -8.14
C THR A 252 -9.87 -5.72 -7.15
N PHE A 253 -10.46 -5.23 -6.06
CA PHE A 253 -11.12 -6.10 -5.07
C PHE A 253 -12.32 -6.84 -5.67
N GLU A 254 -13.16 -6.15 -6.44
CA GLU A 254 -14.32 -6.79 -7.07
C GLU A 254 -13.91 -7.86 -8.09
N LEU A 255 -12.90 -7.57 -8.90
CA LEU A 255 -12.41 -8.48 -9.91
C LEU A 255 -11.76 -9.70 -9.27
N GLN A 256 -10.92 -9.49 -8.25
CA GLN A 256 -10.28 -10.57 -7.50
C GLN A 256 -11.32 -11.45 -6.79
N SER A 257 -12.35 -10.86 -6.18
CA SER A 257 -13.45 -11.60 -5.58
C SER A 257 -14.20 -12.46 -6.61
N LYS A 258 -14.54 -11.87 -7.77
CA LYS A 258 -15.31 -12.55 -8.83
C LYS A 258 -14.55 -13.68 -9.52
N LEU A 259 -13.23 -13.54 -9.71
CA LEU A 259 -12.42 -14.44 -10.55
C LEU A 259 -11.60 -15.45 -9.75
N ASN A 260 -11.22 -15.10 -8.52
CA ASN A 260 -10.29 -15.91 -7.71
C ASN A 260 -10.92 -16.49 -6.43
N SER A 261 -12.21 -16.23 -6.15
CA SER A 261 -12.89 -16.80 -4.98
C SER A 261 -13.85 -17.92 -5.37
N SER A 262 -13.75 -19.07 -4.69
CA SER A 262 -14.71 -20.18 -4.81
C SER A 262 -16.00 -19.93 -4.05
N VAL A 263 -15.96 -19.03 -3.06
CA VAL A 263 -17.07 -18.61 -2.22
C VAL A 263 -17.53 -17.22 -2.64
N GLU A 264 -18.83 -17.03 -2.82
CA GLU A 264 -19.34 -15.68 -3.01
C GLU A 264 -19.17 -14.88 -1.72
N GLN A 265 -18.43 -13.77 -1.83
CA GLN A 265 -18.18 -12.87 -0.73
C GLN A 265 -19.47 -12.21 -0.25
N SER A 266 -19.64 -12.15 1.07
CA SER A 266 -20.85 -11.61 1.69
C SER A 266 -21.06 -10.13 1.34
N ARG A 267 -22.31 -9.67 1.38
CA ARG A 267 -22.67 -8.28 1.03
C ARG A 267 -21.97 -7.29 1.95
N GLU A 268 -21.87 -7.60 3.23
CA GLU A 268 -21.24 -6.79 4.26
C GLU A 268 -19.76 -6.59 3.96
N MET A 269 -19.06 -7.67 3.57
CA MET A 269 -17.64 -7.58 3.23
C MET A 269 -17.41 -6.77 1.95
N LYS A 270 -18.29 -6.89 0.94
CA LYS A 270 -18.24 -6.05 -0.27
C LYS A 270 -18.43 -4.57 0.06
N ILE A 271 -19.41 -4.24 0.92
CA ILE A 271 -19.64 -2.86 1.38
C ILE A 271 -18.42 -2.34 2.14
N LEU A 272 -17.85 -3.15 3.05
CA LEU A 272 -16.66 -2.77 3.81
C LEU A 272 -15.48 -2.40 2.90
N PHE A 273 -15.14 -3.22 1.91
CA PHE A 273 -14.05 -2.91 0.97
C PHE A 273 -14.32 -1.66 0.14
N ARG A 274 -15.57 -1.41 -0.24
CA ARG A 274 -15.96 -0.17 -0.94
C ARG A 274 -15.79 1.05 -0.03
N CYS A 275 -16.21 0.98 1.23
CA CYS A 275 -15.99 2.04 2.21
C CYS A 275 -14.50 2.30 2.43
N ILE A 276 -13.69 1.24 2.58
CA ILE A 276 -12.23 1.36 2.73
C ILE A 276 -11.61 2.05 1.51
N ALA A 277 -12.03 1.72 0.29
CA ALA A 277 -11.53 2.37 -0.92
C ALA A 277 -11.88 3.87 -0.96
N VAL A 278 -13.11 4.25 -0.62
CA VAL A 278 -13.56 5.65 -0.61
C VAL A 278 -12.87 6.45 0.49
N LEU A 279 -12.81 5.92 1.71
CA LEU A 279 -12.09 6.55 2.83
C LEU A 279 -10.60 6.65 2.54
N GLY A 280 -10.03 5.62 1.91
CA GLY A 280 -8.64 5.62 1.45
C GLY A 280 -8.37 6.79 0.51
N ALA A 281 -9.21 6.99 -0.51
CA ALA A 281 -9.07 8.14 -1.42
C ALA A 281 -9.16 9.48 -0.69
N ALA A 282 -10.07 9.63 0.28
CA ALA A 282 -10.19 10.85 1.07
C ALA A 282 -8.92 11.12 1.89
N VAL A 283 -8.33 10.10 2.51
CA VAL A 283 -7.07 10.24 3.27
C VAL A 283 -5.89 10.53 2.35
N THR A 284 -5.85 9.94 1.16
CA THR A 284 -4.77 10.14 0.20
C THR A 284 -4.90 11.42 -0.62
N SER A 285 -6.02 12.14 -0.51
CA SER A 285 -6.31 13.33 -1.32
C SER A 285 -5.30 14.47 -1.13
N GLY A 286 -4.74 14.60 0.08
CA GLY A 286 -3.70 15.60 0.40
C GLY A 286 -2.27 15.18 0.05
N LEU A 287 -2.06 13.98 -0.52
CA LEU A 287 -0.73 13.53 -0.94
C LEU A 287 -0.35 14.14 -2.30
N SER A 288 0.94 14.15 -2.60
CA SER A 288 1.44 14.62 -3.90
C SER A 288 0.87 13.81 -5.06
N SER A 289 0.66 14.46 -6.20
CA SER A 289 0.12 13.84 -7.41
C SER A 289 1.00 12.69 -7.92
N SER A 290 2.33 12.75 -7.71
CA SER A 290 3.25 11.66 -8.02
C SER A 290 2.92 10.35 -7.30
N VAL A 291 2.58 10.42 -6.01
CA VAL A 291 2.26 9.26 -5.18
C VAL A 291 0.92 8.67 -5.60
N LEU A 292 -0.06 9.52 -5.90
CA LEU A 292 -1.36 9.08 -6.42
C LEU A 292 -1.23 8.44 -7.81
N LEU A 293 -0.38 9.00 -8.67
CA LEU A 293 -0.08 8.46 -9.99
C LEU A 293 0.58 7.08 -9.90
N PHE A 294 1.55 6.90 -8.99
CA PHE A 294 2.09 5.58 -8.66
C PHE A 294 0.97 4.59 -8.32
N TRP A 295 0.01 5.00 -7.49
CA TRP A 295 -1.10 4.15 -7.10
C TRP A 295 -2.00 3.77 -8.29
N VAL A 296 -2.25 4.71 -9.20
CA VAL A 296 -3.00 4.47 -10.44
C VAL A 296 -2.28 3.43 -11.32
N TYR A 297 -0.97 3.58 -11.57
CA TYR A 297 -0.22 2.57 -12.33
C TYR A 297 -0.23 1.20 -11.66
N ASN A 298 -0.04 1.18 -10.34
CA ASN A 298 -0.01 -0.03 -9.54
C ASN A 298 -1.35 -0.79 -9.58
N THR A 299 -2.47 -0.08 -9.46
CA THR A 299 -3.82 -0.66 -9.56
C THR A 299 -4.15 -1.08 -10.98
N ALA A 300 -3.83 -0.27 -11.99
CA ALA A 300 -4.01 -0.62 -13.40
C ALA A 300 -3.26 -1.91 -13.79
N PHE A 301 -1.99 -2.02 -13.38
CA PHE A 301 -1.22 -3.25 -13.59
C PHE A 301 -1.84 -4.44 -12.86
N THR A 302 -2.35 -4.22 -11.64
CA THR A 302 -2.99 -5.30 -10.86
C THR A 302 -4.27 -5.79 -11.54
N VAL A 303 -5.10 -4.89 -12.07
CA VAL A 303 -6.28 -5.25 -12.87
C VAL A 303 -5.87 -6.07 -14.08
N LEU A 304 -4.88 -5.58 -14.85
CA LEU A 304 -4.34 -6.30 -16.01
C LEU A 304 -3.83 -7.69 -15.61
N GLN A 305 -3.06 -7.80 -14.53
CA GLN A 305 -2.53 -9.06 -14.02
C GLN A 305 -3.66 -10.03 -13.64
N ILE A 306 -4.72 -9.55 -12.98
CA ILE A 306 -5.89 -10.39 -12.64
C ILE A 306 -6.58 -10.89 -13.91
N LEU A 307 -6.76 -10.03 -14.91
CA LEU A 307 -7.38 -10.42 -16.19
C LEU A 307 -6.53 -11.46 -16.93
N VAL A 308 -5.21 -11.23 -17.02
CA VAL A 308 -4.26 -12.18 -17.65
C VAL A 308 -4.28 -13.52 -16.92
N PHE A 309 -4.22 -13.53 -15.59
CA PHE A 309 -4.23 -14.78 -14.80
C PHE A 309 -5.58 -15.49 -14.82
N SER A 310 -6.66 -14.77 -15.17
CA SER A 310 -7.98 -15.33 -15.32
C SER A 310 -8.27 -15.81 -16.74
N ALA A 311 -7.46 -15.42 -17.72
CA ALA A 311 -7.61 -15.85 -19.09
C ALA A 311 -7.37 -17.36 -19.21
N LYS A 312 -8.32 -18.06 -19.86
CA LYS A 312 -8.21 -19.50 -20.17
C LYS A 312 -6.87 -19.93 -20.79
N PRO A 313 -6.30 -19.23 -21.79
CA PRO A 313 -5.02 -19.63 -22.36
C PRO A 313 -3.89 -19.63 -21.32
N PHE A 314 -3.81 -18.59 -20.49
CA PHE A 314 -2.79 -18.50 -19.44
C PHE A 314 -2.97 -19.60 -18.39
N ARG A 315 -4.21 -19.88 -17.98
CA ARG A 315 -4.52 -20.97 -17.04
C ARG A 315 -4.15 -22.34 -17.59
N SER A 316 -4.38 -22.58 -18.88
CA SER A 316 -4.01 -23.83 -19.55
C SER A 316 -2.49 -24.02 -19.58
N VAL A 317 -1.73 -22.98 -19.95
CA VAL A 317 -0.27 -23.02 -19.99
C VAL A 317 0.33 -23.26 -18.60
N MET A 318 -0.22 -22.58 -17.59
CA MET A 318 0.30 -22.66 -16.22
C MET A 318 -0.23 -23.87 -15.43
N GLY A 319 -1.15 -24.65 -15.99
CA GLY A 319 -1.82 -25.75 -15.29
C GLY A 319 -2.56 -25.28 -14.04
N ILE A 320 -3.23 -24.13 -14.13
CA ILE A 320 -4.04 -23.56 -13.04
C ILE A 320 -5.46 -24.13 -13.17
N PRO A 321 -5.98 -24.86 -12.17
CA PRO A 321 -7.31 -25.42 -12.27
C PRO A 321 -8.38 -24.33 -12.17
N ASP A 322 -9.51 -24.54 -12.83
CA ASP A 322 -10.63 -23.61 -12.77
C ASP A 322 -11.32 -23.61 -11.40
N VAL A 323 -11.69 -22.42 -10.94
CA VAL A 323 -12.45 -22.25 -9.70
C VAL A 323 -13.86 -22.79 -9.90
N LYS A 324 -14.15 -23.94 -9.30
CA LYS A 324 -15.54 -24.38 -9.12
C LYS A 324 -16.21 -23.44 -8.11
N LYS A 325 -17.14 -22.61 -8.59
CA LYS A 325 -17.95 -21.73 -7.73
C LYS A 325 -18.90 -22.60 -6.91
N VAL A 326 -18.73 -22.60 -5.58
CA VAL A 326 -19.65 -23.30 -4.68
C VAL A 326 -20.63 -22.28 -4.11
N LYS A 327 -21.90 -22.39 -4.49
CA LYS A 327 -22.98 -21.65 -3.83
C LYS A 327 -23.18 -22.25 -2.44
N PHE A 328 -22.68 -21.61 -1.40
CA PHE A 328 -23.07 -21.97 -0.04
C PHE A 328 -24.53 -21.57 0.16
N ALA A 329 -25.31 -22.43 0.82
CA ALA A 329 -26.55 -21.99 1.45
C ALA A 329 -26.20 -20.80 2.37
N ARG A 330 -27.05 -19.76 2.37
CA ARG A 330 -26.80 -18.49 3.07
C ARG A 330 -26.20 -18.72 4.46
N PRO A 331 -25.23 -17.89 4.91
CA PRO A 331 -24.78 -17.93 6.29
C PRO A 331 -26.01 -17.87 7.21
N PRO A 332 -25.98 -18.55 8.38
CA PRO A 332 -27.10 -18.48 9.32
C PRO A 332 -27.40 -17.00 9.60
N PRO A 333 -28.68 -16.62 9.64
CA PRO A 333 -29.11 -15.22 9.70
C PRO A 333 -28.34 -14.47 10.78
N THR A 334 -27.67 -13.40 10.36
CA THR A 334 -26.97 -12.48 11.27
C THR A 334 -28.00 -11.86 12.20
N VAL A 335 -27.58 -11.32 13.35
CA VAL A 335 -28.50 -10.63 14.29
C VAL A 335 -29.32 -9.53 13.60
N LEU A 336 -28.79 -8.93 12.53
CA LEU A 336 -29.46 -7.98 11.64
C LEU A 336 -30.54 -8.59 10.71
N ASP A 337 -30.46 -9.90 10.42
CA ASP A 337 -31.52 -10.65 9.73
C ASP A 337 -32.63 -11.07 10.73
N LYS A 338 -32.28 -11.24 12.02
CA LYS A 338 -33.25 -11.49 13.11
C LYS A 338 -34.03 -10.23 13.47
N LEU A 339 -33.41 -9.07 13.35
CA LEU A 339 -34.12 -7.80 13.21
C LEU A 339 -34.87 -7.90 11.88
N ASN A 340 -36.14 -8.24 11.94
CA ASN A 340 -36.97 -8.45 10.77
C ASN A 340 -37.26 -7.09 10.11
N VAL A 341 -36.23 -6.45 9.52
CA VAL A 341 -36.30 -5.13 8.89
C VAL A 341 -37.38 -5.15 7.80
N LYS A 342 -37.60 -6.31 7.15
CA LYS A 342 -38.73 -6.53 6.24
C LYS A 342 -40.11 -6.41 6.90
N LYS A 343 -40.26 -6.83 8.16
CA LYS A 343 -41.49 -6.64 8.96
C LYS A 343 -41.68 -5.19 9.40
N LEU A 344 -40.59 -4.51 9.72
CA LEU A 344 -40.60 -3.08 10.09
C LEU A 344 -40.87 -2.15 8.90
N VAL A 345 -40.52 -2.58 7.68
CA VAL A 345 -40.69 -1.82 6.42
C VAL A 345 -41.89 -2.33 5.58
N GLY A 346 -42.68 -3.29 6.08
CA GLY A 346 -43.93 -3.71 5.44
C GLY A 346 -43.80 -4.40 4.07
N MET A 347 -42.62 -4.89 3.69
CA MET A 347 -42.42 -5.51 2.36
C MET A 347 -42.73 -7.02 2.39
N LYS A 348 -43.82 -7.42 1.73
CA LYS A 348 -44.22 -8.83 1.51
C LYS A 348 -43.14 -9.58 0.69
N SER A 349 -42.63 -10.69 1.21
CA SER A 349 -41.61 -11.52 0.54
C SER A 349 -42.28 -12.57 -0.33
N LYS A 350 -42.05 -12.51 -1.65
CA LYS A 350 -42.32 -13.61 -2.59
C LYS A 350 -41.04 -14.46 -2.68
N ASN A 351 -41.19 -15.79 -2.59
CA ASN A 351 -40.17 -16.86 -2.76
C ASN A 351 -39.69 -17.52 -1.45
N ASP A 352 -40.46 -18.49 -0.98
CA ASP A 352 -39.95 -19.61 -0.18
C ASP A 352 -39.29 -20.61 -1.13
N ALA A 353 -37.95 -20.66 -1.13
CA ALA A 353 -37.22 -21.77 -1.71
C ALA A 353 -36.93 -22.77 -0.58
N THR A 354 -37.54 -23.95 -0.66
CA THR A 354 -37.27 -25.10 0.21
C THR A 354 -35.78 -25.43 0.25
N PRO A 355 -35.19 -25.69 1.43
CA PRO A 355 -33.78 -26.08 1.52
C PRO A 355 -33.56 -27.46 0.88
N PHE A 356 -32.55 -27.54 0.01
CA PHE A 356 -32.10 -28.78 -0.63
C PHE A 356 -31.53 -29.73 0.42
N VAL A 357 -32.24 -30.82 0.70
CA VAL A 357 -31.80 -31.94 1.53
C VAL A 357 -31.25 -33.02 0.60
N LEU A 358 -29.96 -33.33 0.69
CA LEU A 358 -29.42 -34.53 0.03
C LEU A 358 -30.03 -35.79 0.69
N PRO A 359 -30.41 -36.81 -0.08
CA PRO A 359 -30.97 -38.03 0.48
C PRO A 359 -29.92 -38.68 1.40
N ARG A 360 -30.26 -38.77 2.69
CA ARG A 360 -29.53 -39.56 3.67
C ARG A 360 -29.62 -41.01 3.18
N LYS A 361 -28.48 -41.63 2.85
CA LYS A 361 -28.44 -43.07 2.57
C LYS A 361 -28.84 -43.77 3.87
N SER A 362 -30.13 -44.07 4.01
CA SER A 362 -30.68 -44.91 5.06
C SER A 362 -30.04 -46.28 4.87
N GLY A 363 -29.28 -46.72 5.87
CA GLY A 363 -28.72 -48.05 5.88
C GLY A 363 -29.80 -49.11 5.92
N ASN A 364 -29.46 -50.32 5.48
CA ASN A 364 -30.04 -51.51 6.05
C ASN A 364 -28.93 -52.30 6.75
N PRO A 365 -28.94 -52.41 8.09
CA PRO A 365 -28.29 -53.48 8.81
C PRO A 365 -29.32 -54.59 9.13
N LYS A 366 -28.95 -55.83 8.79
CA LYS A 366 -29.51 -57.13 9.22
C LYS A 366 -30.76 -57.64 8.46
N ASN A 367 -30.54 -58.63 7.58
CA ASN A 367 -30.64 -60.05 7.95
C ASN A 367 -29.53 -60.83 7.25
#